data_AF-A0A9E4HW45-F1
#
_entry.id   AF-A0A9E4HW45-F1
#
_cell.length_a   1.000
_cell.length_b   1.000
_cell.length_c   1.000
_cell.angle_alpha   90.00
_cell.angle_beta   90.00
_cell.angle_gamma   90.00
#
_symmetry.space_group_name_H-M   'P 1'
#
loop_
_entity.id
_entity.type
_entity.pdbx_description
1 polymer ?
#
loop_
_entity_poly.entity_id
_entity_poly.type
_entity_poly.pdbx_seq_one_letter_code
_entity_poly.pdbx_strand_id
1 'polypeptide(L)' 'MLYQIIKQKHESSMGYGMIAEWLNENGYTTPRGHEFKNTQVFSNFKKNKLRDKRLNITHKFEIKNTSLIVLEIP' A
#
# COMPACT_ATOMS: atom_id res chain seq x y z
N MET A 1 -0.72 -8.56 2.25
CA MET A 1 0.11 -9.43 3.09
C MET A 1 1.54 -8.89 3.26
N LEU A 2 2.33 -8.75 2.19
CA LEU A 2 3.73 -8.26 2.28
C LEU A 2 3.89 -6.87 2.96
N TYR A 3 3.01 -5.92 2.66
CA TYR A 3 3.06 -4.58 3.29
C TYR A 3 2.92 -4.63 4.82
N GLN A 4 2.04 -5.47 5.34
CA GLN A 4 1.81 -5.63 6.78
C GLN A 4 3.06 -6.15 7.48
N ILE A 5 3.75 -7.14 6.87
CA ILE A 5 5.01 -7.69 7.36
C ILE A 5 6.09 -6.60 7.38
N ILE A 6 6.29 -5.90 6.27
CA ILE A 6 7.28 -4.82 6.17
C ILE A 6 6.99 -3.73 7.21
N LYS A 7 5.72 -3.35 7.37
CA LYS A 7 5.27 -2.36 8.37
C LYS A 7 5.59 -2.82 9.79
N GLN A 8 5.24 -4.05 10.16
CA GLN A 8 5.51 -4.60 11.49
C GLN A 8 7.01 -4.64 11.78
N LYS A 9 7.83 -5.10 10.83
CA LYS A 9 9.30 -5.13 11.01
C LYS A 9 9.91 -3.73 11.13
N HIS A 10 9.44 -2.79 10.31
CA HIS A 10 9.87 -1.39 10.40
C HIS A 10 9.43 -0.74 11.72
N GLU A 11 8.25 -1.08 12.25
CA GLU A 11 7.78 -0.64 13.57
C GLU A 11 8.61 -1.24 14.72
N SER A 12 9.21 -2.42 14.53
CA SER A 12 10.23 -2.98 15.43
C SER A 12 11.65 -2.40 15.22
N SER A 13 11.76 -1.21 14.62
CA SER A 13 13.03 -0.50 14.36
C SER A 13 14.02 -1.20 13.42
N MET A 14 13.56 -2.17 12.62
CA MET A 14 14.40 -2.83 11.63
C MET A 14 14.60 -1.91 10.42
N GLY A 15 15.86 -1.71 10.01
CA GLY A 15 16.18 -0.95 8.80
C GLY A 15 15.74 -1.67 7.53
N TYR A 16 15.45 -0.93 6.46
CA TYR A 16 14.96 -1.49 5.19
C TYR A 16 15.90 -2.52 4.54
N GLY A 17 17.21 -2.41 4.77
CA GLY A 17 18.20 -3.43 4.34
C GLY A 17 18.00 -4.76 5.04
N MET A 18 17.95 -4.75 6.38
CA MET A 18 17.69 -5.95 7.18
C MET A 18 16.32 -6.56 6.90
N ILE A 19 15.30 -5.73 6.61
CA ILE A 19 13.99 -6.23 6.20
C ILE A 19 14.10 -6.98 4.86
N ALA A 20 14.92 -6.49 3.91
CA ALA A 20 15.12 -7.16 2.63
C ALA A 20 15.79 -8.53 2.81
N GLU A 21 16.84 -8.60 3.65
CA GLU A 21 17.49 -9.86 4.02
C GLU A 21 16.50 -10.83 4.67
N TRP A 22 15.76 -10.38 5.69
CA TRP A 22 14.76 -11.21 6.35
C TRP A 22 13.71 -11.74 5.38
N LEU A 23 13.25 -10.92 4.42
CA LEU A 23 12.30 -11.35 3.38
C LEU A 23 12.91 -12.46 2.50
N ASN A 24 14.15 -12.29 2.05
CA ASN A 24 14.83 -13.27 1.22
C ASN A 24 15.07 -14.59 1.97
N GLU A 25 15.51 -14.53 3.22
CA GLU A 25 15.72 -15.69 4.10
C GLU A 25 14.43 -16.47 4.37
N ASN A 26 13.29 -15.77 4.41
CA ASN A 26 11.97 -16.38 4.61
C ASN A 26 11.29 -16.79 3.29
N GLY A 27 12.04 -16.78 2.16
CA GLY A 27 11.56 -17.25 0.87
C GLY A 27 10.61 -16.29 0.13
N TYR A 28 10.52 -15.04 0.55
CA TYR A 28 9.74 -14.04 -0.17
C TYR A 28 10.54 -13.51 -1.37
N THR A 29 9.94 -13.60 -2.56
CA THR A 29 10.49 -13.00 -3.77
C THR A 29 9.60 -11.86 -4.27
N THR A 30 10.19 -10.98 -5.08
CA THR A 30 9.40 -10.01 -5.86
C THR A 30 8.41 -10.73 -6.79
N PRO A 31 7.38 -10.04 -7.31
CA PRO A 31 6.44 -10.65 -8.26
C PRO A 31 7.08 -11.22 -9.54
N ARG A 32 8.32 -10.81 -9.84
CA ARG A 32 9.11 -11.31 -10.98
C ARG A 32 10.10 -12.43 -10.59
N GLY A 33 10.04 -12.93 -9.35
CA GLY A 33 10.91 -14.00 -8.85
C GLY A 33 12.31 -13.56 -8.42
N HIS A 34 12.62 -12.27 -8.42
CA HIS A 34 13.92 -11.77 -7.92
C HIS A 34 13.90 -11.55 -6.41
N GLU A 35 15.09 -11.60 -5.79
CA GLU A 35 15.32 -11.19 -4.41
C GLU A 35 14.93 -9.72 -4.16
N PHE A 36 14.53 -9.46 -2.92
CA PHE A 36 14.28 -8.11 -2.43
C PHE A 36 15.59 -7.37 -2.20
N LYS A 37 15.61 -6.13 -2.69
CA LYS A 37 16.61 -5.12 -2.39
C LYS A 37 16.01 -4.07 -1.45
N ASN A 38 16.86 -3.45 -0.64
CA ASN A 38 16.51 -2.31 0.23
C ASN A 38 15.57 -1.29 -0.46
N THR A 39 15.94 -0.84 -1.67
CA THR A 39 15.18 0.16 -2.44
C THR A 39 13.76 -0.28 -2.79
N GLN A 40 13.56 -1.58 -3.01
CA GLN A 40 12.25 -2.15 -3.30
C GLN A 40 11.38 -2.20 -2.04
N VAL A 41 11.96 -2.57 -0.90
CA VAL A 41 11.27 -2.55 0.41
C VAL A 41 10.82 -1.12 0.74
N PHE A 42 11.73 -0.15 0.64
CA PHE A 42 11.42 1.27 0.86
C PHE A 42 10.31 1.76 -0.08
N SER A 43 10.42 1.45 -1.38
CA SER A 43 9.42 1.85 -2.37
C SER A 43 8.05 1.22 -2.10
N ASN A 44 8.00 -0.05 -1.70
CA ASN A 44 6.77 -0.74 -1.32
C ASN A 44 6.11 -0.06 -0.12
N PHE A 45 6.88 0.19 0.94
CA PHE A 45 6.40 0.82 2.16
C PHE A 45 5.86 2.24 1.89
N LYS A 46 6.65 3.07 1.17
CA LYS A 46 6.27 4.44 0.81
C LYS A 46 4.97 4.50 -0.01
N LYS A 47 4.86 3.65 -1.05
CA LYS A 47 3.69 3.63 -1.94
C LYS A 47 2.42 3.19 -1.21
N ASN A 48 2.52 2.18 -0.35
CA ASN A 48 1.38 1.72 0.45
C ASN A 48 0.95 2.77 1.48
N LYS A 49 1.90 3.40 2.19
CA LYS A 49 1.59 4.51 3.12
C LYS A 49 0.85 5.66 2.42
N LEU A 50 1.24 5.99 1.18
CA LEU A 50 0.54 7.01 0.39
C LEU A 50 -0.86 6.57 -0.06
N ARG A 51 -1.01 5.30 -0.43
CA ARG A 51 -2.32 4.71 -0.76
C ARG A 51 -3.25 4.75 0.45
N ASP A 52 -2.80 4.33 1.62
CA ASP A 52 -3.59 4.36 2.85
C ASP A 52 -3.97 5.77 3.23
N LYS A 53 -3.04 6.74 3.09
CA LYS A 53 -3.38 8.16 3.25
C LYS A 53 -4.51 8.57 2.32
N ARG A 54 -4.47 8.21 1.03
CA ARG A 54 -5.53 8.57 0.06
C ARG A 54 -6.88 7.94 0.36
N LEU A 55 -6.89 6.66 0.72
CA LEU A 55 -8.13 5.92 1.00
C LEU A 55 -8.79 6.36 2.31
N ASN A 56 -8.00 6.80 3.27
CA ASN A 56 -8.49 7.28 4.56
C ASN A 56 -8.76 8.80 4.58
N ILE A 57 -8.71 9.48 3.43
CA ILE A 57 -9.18 10.88 3.36
C ILE A 57 -10.70 10.87 3.42
N THR A 58 -11.23 11.33 4.54
CA THR A 58 -12.65 11.67 4.66
C THR A 58 -12.87 13.03 4.02
N HIS A 59 -13.42 13.04 2.81
CA HIS A 59 -13.84 14.28 2.17
C HIS A 59 -15.17 14.75 2.79
N LYS A 60 -15.18 15.96 3.36
CA LYS A 60 -16.42 16.65 3.69
C LYS A 60 -16.87 17.40 2.44
N PHE A 61 -17.84 16.86 1.71
CA PHE A 61 -18.49 17.55 0.61
C PHE A 61 -19.94 17.83 0.94
N GLU A 62 -20.42 18.98 0.48
CA GLU A 62 -21.81 19.39 0.54
C GLU A 62 -22.35 19.39 -0.90
N ILE A 63 -23.37 18.56 -1.16
CA ILE A 63 -24.02 18.49 -2.47
C ILE A 63 -25.22 19.42 -2.46
N LYS A 64 -25.30 20.36 -3.41
CA LYS A 64 -26.44 21.26 -3.61
C LYS A 64 -26.95 21.14 -5.04
N ASN A 65 -28.26 21.34 -5.22
CA ASN A 65 -28.92 21.47 -6.52
C ASN A 65 -28.78 20.23 -7.45
N THR A 66 -28.84 19.02 -6.90
CA THR A 66 -28.84 17.79 -7.69
C THR A 66 -30.24 17.45 -8.21
N SER A 67 -30.35 17.17 -9.51
CA SER A 67 -31.56 16.66 -10.16
C SER A 67 -31.27 15.27 -10.75
N LEU A 68 -32.13 14.29 -10.48
CA LEU A 68 -32.05 12.95 -11.03
C LEU A 68 -33.20 12.75 -12.00
N ILE A 69 -32.89 12.36 -13.24
CA ILE A 69 -33.88 11.97 -14.23
C ILE A 69 -33.66 10.49 -14.50
N VAL A 70 -34.67 9.68 -14.20
CA VAL A 70 -34.68 8.26 -14.55
C VAL A 70 -35.21 8.15 -15.97
N LEU A 71 -34.39 7.60 -16.87
CA LEU A 71 -34.83 7.27 -18.22
C LEU A 71 -35.35 5.84 -18.20
N GLU A 72 -36.65 5.66 -18.38
CA GLU A 72 -37.21 4.35 -18.68
C GLU A 72 -36.72 3.93 -20.07
N ILE A 73 -35.97 2.83 -20.13
CA ILE A 73 -35.55 2.21 -21.38
C ILE A 73 -36.70 1.26 -21.78
N PRO A 74 -37.19 1.32 -23.04
CA PRO A 74 -38.26 0.48 -23.55
C PRO A 74 -37.91 -1.02 -23.59
#